data_AF-G5J0F5-F1
#
_entry.id   AF-G5J0F5-F1
#
_cell.length_a   1.000
_cell.length_b   1.000
_cell.length_c   1.000
_cell.angle_alpha   90.00
_cell.angle_beta   90.00
_cell.angle_gamma   90.00
#
_symmetry.space_group_name_H-M   'P 1'
#
loop_
_entity.id
_entity.type
_entity.pdbx_description
1 polymer ?
#
loop_
_entity_poly.entity_id
_entity_poly.type
_entity_poly.pdbx_seq_one_letter_code
_entity_poly.pdbx_strand_id
1 'polypeptide(L)'
;MAKFSKDKSSGSSGLSFRELQKLPKEEQHLINWIRRNNKPSLLDIAIHLCQDEETALNSLQPLLEKGFIEETIVGEDRYYRVTYPPKKGQSLFKKLADKKKAKQASLDSPTD
;
A
#
# COMPACT_ATOMS: atom_id res chain seq x y z
N MET A 1 30.35 -23.18 -8.08
CA MET A 1 29.93 -22.73 -6.73
C MET A 1 28.85 -21.67 -6.90
N ALA A 2 27.66 -21.95 -6.38
CA ALA A 2 26.50 -21.07 -6.46
C ALA A 2 26.68 -19.82 -5.57
N LYS A 3 26.35 -18.65 -6.11
CA LYS A 3 25.96 -17.49 -5.30
C LYS A 3 24.62 -17.00 -5.84
N PHE A 4 23.56 -17.68 -5.39
CA PHE A 4 22.22 -17.11 -5.43
C PHE A 4 22.24 -15.90 -4.49
N SER A 5 22.31 -14.71 -5.07
CA SER A 5 21.93 -13.49 -4.37
C SER A 5 20.51 -13.71 -3.88
N LYS A 6 20.38 -13.81 -2.56
CA LYS A 6 19.11 -13.88 -1.87
C LYS A 6 18.51 -12.49 -2.00
N ASP A 7 17.79 -12.27 -3.10
CA ASP A 7 16.81 -11.21 -3.21
C ASP A 7 15.91 -11.35 -1.98
N LYS A 8 16.14 -10.50 -0.98
CA LYS A 8 15.11 -10.10 -0.03
C LYS A 8 14.04 -9.44 -0.89
N SER A 9 13.17 -10.25 -1.48
CA SER A 9 11.80 -9.86 -1.74
C SER A 9 11.26 -9.44 -0.39
N SER A 10 11.36 -8.14 -0.07
CA SER A 10 10.67 -7.48 1.03
C SER A 10 9.20 -7.83 0.89
N GLY A 11 8.84 -8.90 1.58
CA GLY A 11 7.56 -9.55 1.49
C GLY A 11 6.55 -8.70 2.23
N SER A 12 5.98 -7.74 1.52
CA SER A 12 4.62 -7.28 1.76
C SER A 12 4.35 -6.70 3.16
N SER A 13 4.98 -5.58 3.51
CA SER A 13 4.69 -4.82 4.76
C SER A 13 3.35 -4.07 4.73
N GLY A 14 2.33 -4.63 4.07
CA GLY A 14 0.99 -4.02 4.01
C GLY A 14 -0.03 -4.92 4.69
N LEU A 15 -1.16 -4.34 5.04
CA LEU A 15 -2.26 -4.98 5.75
C LEU A 15 -2.85 -6.13 4.92
N SER A 16 -2.44 -7.36 5.22
CA SER A 16 -3.04 -8.56 4.63
C SER A 16 -4.32 -8.93 5.37
N PHE A 17 -5.22 -9.67 4.73
CA PHE A 17 -6.45 -10.14 5.37
C PHE A 17 -6.18 -11.01 6.61
N ARG A 18 -5.11 -11.81 6.60
CA ARG A 18 -4.69 -12.63 7.75
C ARG A 18 -4.21 -11.78 8.91
N GLU A 19 -3.49 -10.68 8.62
CA GLU A 19 -3.03 -9.76 9.66
C GLU A 19 -4.20 -8.99 10.25
N LEU A 20 -5.17 -8.55 9.43
CA LEU A 20 -6.40 -7.91 9.91
C LEU A 20 -7.14 -8.79 10.93
N GLN A 21 -7.28 -10.09 10.65
CA GLN A 21 -7.98 -11.02 11.54
C GLN A 21 -7.29 -11.24 12.90
N LYS A 22 -5.98 -11.01 12.99
CA LYS A 22 -5.21 -11.15 14.23
C LYS A 22 -5.32 -9.93 15.14
N LEU A 23 -5.78 -8.79 14.62
CA LEU A 23 -5.88 -7.56 15.39
C LEU A 23 -7.07 -7.63 16.36
N PRO A 24 -6.99 -6.91 17.49
CA PRO A 24 -8.16 -6.64 18.34
C PRO A 24 -9.33 -6.08 17.53
N LYS A 25 -10.56 -6.35 17.97
CA LYS A 25 -11.77 -5.87 17.27
C LYS A 25 -11.77 -4.37 17.05
N GLU A 26 -11.31 -3.60 18.05
CA GLU A 26 -11.24 -2.14 17.98
C GLU A 26 -10.30 -1.67 16.87
N GLU A 27 -9.09 -2.23 16.78
CA GLU A 27 -8.15 -1.95 15.68
C GLU A 27 -8.73 -2.35 14.32
N GLN A 28 -9.41 -3.50 14.23
CA GLN A 28 -10.10 -3.90 13.00
C GLN A 28 -11.18 -2.92 12.57
N HIS A 29 -11.97 -2.40 13.52
CA HIS A 29 -13.00 -1.41 13.26
C HIS A 29 -12.37 -0.09 12.77
N LEU A 30 -11.32 0.38 13.44
CA LEU A 30 -10.58 1.59 13.06
C LEU A 30 -10.00 1.47 11.64
N ILE A 31 -9.30 0.37 11.32
CA ILE A 31 -8.75 0.13 9.98
C ILE A 31 -9.85 0.12 8.92
N ASN A 32 -10.96 -0.57 9.18
CA ASN A 32 -12.08 -0.61 8.25
C ASN A 32 -12.74 0.77 8.06
N TRP A 33 -12.76 1.59 9.11
CA TRP A 33 -13.26 2.96 9.04
C TRP A 33 -12.32 3.86 8.23
N ILE A 34 -11.01 3.83 8.50
CA ILE A 34 -10.00 4.59 7.72
C ILE A 34 -10.07 4.19 6.23
N ARG A 35 -10.26 2.89 5.95
CA ARG A 35 -10.44 2.39 4.58
C ARG A 35 -11.65 2.99 3.88
N ARG A 36 -12.77 3.20 4.59
CA ARG A 36 -14.01 3.74 4.02
C ARG A 36 -13.94 5.24 3.77
N ASN A 37 -13.24 5.98 4.63
CA ASN A 37 -13.15 7.43 4.53
C ASN A 37 -12.02 7.94 3.63
N ASN A 38 -11.14 7.05 3.17
CA ASN A 38 -10.14 7.32 2.13
C ASN A 38 -9.29 8.59 2.39
N LYS A 39 -8.40 8.49 3.40
CA LYS A 39 -7.52 9.55 3.93
C LYS A 39 -8.17 10.50 4.96
N PRO A 40 -8.75 10.00 6.06
CA PRO A 40 -9.14 10.86 7.18
C PRO A 40 -7.93 11.60 7.78
N SER A 41 -8.19 12.80 8.32
CA SER A 41 -7.22 13.57 9.10
C SER A 41 -7.03 12.97 10.51
N LEU A 42 -5.99 13.40 11.24
CA LEU A 42 -5.81 13.03 12.65
C LEU A 42 -7.05 13.43 13.48
N LEU A 43 -7.58 14.63 13.23
CA LEU A 43 -8.77 15.16 13.89
C LEU A 43 -10.00 14.27 13.63
N ASP A 44 -10.22 13.86 12.38
CA ASP A 44 -11.36 12.97 12.05
C ASP A 44 -11.25 11.62 12.78
N ILE A 45 -10.03 11.10 12.92
CA ILE A 45 -9.79 9.85 13.64
C ILE A 45 -10.02 10.04 15.14
N ALA A 46 -9.55 11.14 15.72
CA ALA A 46 -9.77 11.49 17.11
C ALA A 46 -11.27 11.60 17.43
N ILE A 47 -12.04 12.28 16.55
CA ILE A 47 -13.50 12.36 16.64
C ILE A 47 -14.13 10.97 16.54
N HIS A 48 -13.67 10.11 15.63
CA HIS A 48 -14.20 8.75 15.48
C HIS A 48 -13.96 7.87 16.71
N LEU A 49 -12.81 8.03 17.35
CA LEU A 49 -12.44 7.31 18.57
C LEU A 49 -13.01 7.93 19.85
N CYS A 50 -13.66 9.10 19.75
CA CYS A 50 -14.07 9.93 20.89
C CYS A 50 -12.91 10.22 21.85
N GLN A 51 -11.74 10.53 21.29
CA GLN A 51 -10.49 10.79 22.01
C GLN A 51 -9.90 12.14 21.55
N ASP A 52 -8.92 12.64 22.29
CA ASP A 52 -8.05 13.73 21.83
C ASP A 52 -7.04 13.24 20.78
N GLU A 53 -6.44 14.19 20.05
CA GLU A 53 -5.52 13.88 18.96
C GLU A 53 -4.25 13.15 19.41
N GLU A 54 -3.76 13.42 20.62
CA GLU A 54 -2.56 12.79 21.16
C GLU A 54 -2.82 11.30 21.47
N THR A 55 -3.93 11.02 22.14
CA THR A 55 -4.39 9.65 22.44
C THR A 55 -4.73 8.88 21.15
N ALA A 56 -5.37 9.54 20.18
CA ALA A 56 -5.64 8.95 18.87
C ALA A 56 -4.33 8.61 18.13
N LEU A 57 -3.34 9.50 18.16
CA LEU A 57 -2.03 9.27 17.56
C LEU A 57 -1.30 8.10 18.23
N ASN A 58 -1.35 8.00 19.55
CA ASN A 58 -0.80 6.86 20.30
C ASN A 58 -1.45 5.53 19.90
N SER A 59 -2.75 5.57 19.59
CA SER A 59 -3.50 4.39 19.11
C SER A 59 -3.15 4.01 17.66
N LEU A 60 -2.74 4.98 16.84
CA LEU A 60 -2.30 4.77 15.46
C LEU A 60 -0.84 4.31 15.35
N GLN A 61 0.01 4.69 16.30
CA GLN A 61 1.44 4.35 16.31
C GLN A 61 1.73 2.85 16.07
N PRO A 62 1.11 1.88 16.78
CA PRO A 62 1.36 0.47 16.53
C PRO A 62 0.93 0.01 15.13
N LEU A 63 -0.05 0.69 14.51
CA LEU A 63 -0.50 0.39 13.14
C LEU A 63 0.45 0.99 12.09
N LEU A 64 1.03 2.16 12.36
CA LEU A 64 2.08 2.77 11.55
C LEU A 64 3.36 1.92 11.57
N GLU A 65 3.80 1.49 12.75
CA GLU A 65 5.00 0.65 12.91
C GLU A 65 4.87 -0.70 12.19
N LYS A 66 3.66 -1.28 12.17
CA LYS A 66 3.36 -2.51 11.42
C LYS A 66 3.23 -2.30 9.91
N GLY A 67 3.23 -1.06 9.43
CA GLY A 67 3.03 -0.71 8.01
C GLY A 67 1.59 -0.92 7.52
N PHE A 68 0.64 -1.04 8.45
CA PHE A 68 -0.78 -1.25 8.15
C PHE A 68 -1.46 0.01 7.66
N ILE A 69 -1.03 1.14 8.21
CA ILE A 69 -1.41 2.47 7.78
C ILE A 69 -0.17 3.27 7.44
N GLU A 70 -0.34 4.29 6.60
CA GLU A 70 0.69 5.23 6.21
C GLU A 70 0.19 6.64 6.51
N GLU A 71 1.07 7.43 7.12
CA GLU A 71 0.85 8.86 7.34
C GLU A 71 1.34 9.65 6.13
N THR A 72 0.57 10.66 5.73
CA THR A 72 0.95 11.62 4.70
C THR A 72 0.73 13.02 5.26
N ILE A 73 1.78 13.83 5.26
CA ILE A 73 1.74 15.22 5.72
C ILE A 73 1.50 16.10 4.50
N VAL A 74 0.46 16.94 4.54
CA VAL A 74 0.16 17.93 3.50
C VAL A 74 -0.01 19.28 4.17
N GLY A 75 1.00 20.15 4.06
CA GLY A 75 1.05 21.39 4.82
C GLY A 75 1.28 21.12 6.31
N GLU A 76 0.37 21.58 7.15
CA GLU A 76 0.38 21.34 8.61
C GLU A 76 -0.49 20.14 9.01
N ASP A 77 -1.28 19.61 8.08
CA ASP A 77 -2.25 18.55 8.35
C ASP A 77 -1.66 17.14 8.11
N ARG A 78 -2.07 16.20 8.98
CA ARG A 78 -1.70 14.78 8.90
C ARG A 78 -2.88 13.94 8.45
N TYR A 79 -2.67 13.15 7.40
CA TYR A 79 -3.67 12.26 6.82
C TYR A 79 -3.21 10.81 6.88
N TYR A 80 -4.16 9.89 7.08
CA TYR A 80 -3.84 8.47 7.24
C TYR A 80 -4.55 7.61 6.21
N ARG A 81 -3.82 6.68 5.57
CA ARG A 81 -4.41 5.70 4.64
C ARG A 81 -4.03 4.28 5.01
N VAL A 82 -4.89 3.33 4.68
CA VAL A 82 -4.59 1.90 4.81
C VAL A 82 -3.68 1.45 3.66
N THR A 83 -2.59 0.77 4.00
CA THR A 83 -1.60 0.28 3.03
C THR A 83 -1.78 -1.20 2.80
N TYR A 84 -1.75 -1.64 1.55
CA TYR A 84 -1.93 -3.03 1.17
C TYR A 84 -0.65 -3.64 0.62
N PRO A 85 -0.43 -4.96 0.84
CA PRO A 85 0.67 -5.64 0.20
C PRO A 85 0.51 -5.56 -1.33
N PRO A 86 1.61 -5.45 -2.09
CA PRO A 86 1.53 -5.42 -3.55
C PRO A 86 0.85 -6.70 -4.05
N LYS A 87 -0.27 -6.56 -4.76
CA LYS A 87 -0.97 -7.70 -5.36
C LYS A 87 -0.02 -8.39 -6.34
N LYS A 88 0.45 -9.60 -5.99
CA LYS A 88 1.17 -10.50 -6.91
C LYS A 88 0.23 -10.85 -8.07
N GLY A 89 0.22 -10.06 -9.14
CA GLY A 89 -0.66 -10.32 -10.28
C GLY A 89 -0.60 -9.35 -11.46
N GLN A 90 -0.12 -8.11 -11.32
CA GLN A 90 -0.08 -7.16 -12.45
C GLN A 90 1.24 -7.12 -13.24
N SER A 91 2.16 -8.06 -13.02
CA SER A 91 3.45 -8.08 -13.74
C SER A 91 3.42 -8.82 -15.09
N LEU A 92 2.34 -9.55 -15.42
CA LEU A 92 2.31 -10.38 -16.64
C LEU A 92 1.81 -9.66 -17.90
N PHE A 93 1.01 -8.59 -17.80
CA PHE A 93 0.50 -7.88 -18.98
C PHE A 93 1.50 -6.88 -19.59
N LYS A 94 2.57 -6.49 -18.89
CA LYS A 94 3.62 -5.63 -19.46
C LYS A 94 4.57 -6.36 -20.42
N LYS A 95 4.73 -7.69 -20.30
CA LYS A 95 5.63 -8.45 -21.18
C LYS A 95 5.03 -8.86 -22.53
N LEU A 96 3.72 -8.75 -22.71
CA LEU A 96 3.04 -9.08 -23.98
C LEU A 96 2.94 -7.89 -24.94
N ALA A 97 2.97 -6.65 -24.43
CA ALA A 97 2.96 -5.45 -25.27
C ALA A 97 4.30 -5.19 -25.97
N ASP A 98 5.41 -5.63 -25.37
CA ASP A 98 6.76 -5.41 -25.91
C ASP A 98 7.07 -6.26 -27.16
N LYS A 99 6.45 -7.45 -27.26
CA LYS A 99 6.68 -8.36 -28.41
C LYS A 99 5.95 -7.93 -29.69
N LYS A 100 4.96 -7.02 -29.62
CA LYS A 100 4.29 -6.48 -30.82
C LYS A 100 5.07 -5.33 -31.48
N LYS A 101 5.87 -4.56 -30.73
CA LYS A 101 6.69 -3.49 -31.32
C LYS A 101 7.90 -4.01 -32.11
N ALA A 102 8.45 -5.16 -31.77
CA ALA A 102 9.60 -5.73 -32.47
C ALA A 102 9.29 -6.33 -33.86
N LYS A 103 8.01 -6.54 -34.22
CA LYS A 103 7.64 -7.18 -35.51
C LYS A 103 7.23 -6.19 -36.61
N GLN A 104 7.10 -4.89 -36.30
CA GLN A 104 6.68 -3.85 -37.26
C GLN A 104 7.85 -3.02 -37.82
N ALA A 105 9.06 -3.14 -37.29
CA ALA A 105 10.22 -2.36 -37.74
C ALA A 105 10.99 -2.99 -38.93
N SER A 106 10.50 -4.10 -39.51
CA SER A 106 11.20 -4.82 -40.59
C SER A 106 10.45 -4.82 -41.92
N LEU A 107 9.55 -3.86 -42.16
CA LEU A 107 8.76 -3.81 -43.40
C LEU A 107 8.65 -2.42 -44.04
N ASP A 108 9.60 -1.53 -43.76
CA ASP A 108 9.77 -0.26 -44.48
C ASP A 108 11.18 -0.21 -45.06
N SER A 109 11.37 -0.87 -46.20
CA SER A 109 12.46 -0.59 -47.13
C SER A 109 12.02 -1.04 -48.53
N PRO A 110 11.43 -0.15 -49.35
CA PRO A 110 11.56 -0.23 -50.78
C PRO A 110 12.72 0.64 -51.23
N THR A 111 13.70 -0.05 -51.81
CA THR A 111 14.73 0.41 -52.72
C THR A 111 14.17 1.37 -53.77
N ASP A 112 14.87 2.48 -54.00
CA ASP A 112 15.10 3.02 -55.34
C ASP A 112 16.57 3.42 -55.44
#